data_AF-A0A1Z5HXW0-F1
#
_entry.id   AF-A0A1Z5HXW0-F1
#
_cell.length_a   1.000
_cell.length_b   1.000
_cell.length_c   1.000
_cell.angle_alpha   90.00
_cell.angle_beta   90.00
_cell.angle_gamma   90.00
#
_symmetry.space_group_name_H-M   'P 1'
#
loop_
_entity.id
_entity.type
_entity.pdbx_description
1 polymer ?
#
loop_
_entity_poly.entity_id
_entity_poly.type
_entity_poly.pdbx_seq_one_letter_code
_entity_poly.pdbx_strand_id
1 'polypeptide(L)'
;MGIAQILMGWPAIIASLILAGVGIFIYRPAYLIAACVLSLGFALYLTLLPIPAFKLLGLLLPLFLLGGALAVHRRIAWVAWLLLLPQAAITLHFGIGMLMQ
;
A
#
# COMPACT_ATOMS: atom_id res chain seq x y z
N MET A 1 10.17 -4.03 20.24
CA MET A 1 10.01 -3.95 18.77
C MET A 1 11.39 -4.02 18.15
N GLY A 2 11.63 -4.97 17.23
CA GLY A 2 12.96 -5.13 16.63
C GLY A 2 13.18 -4.13 15.50
N ILE A 3 14.32 -3.42 15.53
CA ILE A 3 14.77 -2.48 14.49
C ILE A 3 14.71 -3.11 13.07
N ALA A 4 14.88 -4.43 12.96
CA ALA A 4 14.79 -5.18 11.71
C ALA A 4 13.40 -5.13 11.04
N GLN A 5 12.30 -5.13 11.81
CA GLN A 5 10.94 -5.04 11.23
C GLN A 5 10.66 -3.65 10.66
N ILE A 6 11.22 -2.61 11.28
CA ILE A 6 11.10 -1.22 10.82
C ILE A 6 11.92 -1.02 9.54
N LEU A 7 13.15 -1.52 9.51
CA LEU A 7 14.04 -1.39 8.35
C LEU A 7 13.63 -2.25 7.14
N MET A 8 12.97 -3.40 7.34
CA MET A 8 12.50 -4.23 6.23
C MET A 8 11.08 -3.87 5.76
N GLY A 9 10.20 -3.43 6.67
CA GLY A 9 8.81 -3.10 6.34
C GLY A 9 8.66 -1.78 5.59
N TRP A 10 9.39 -0.74 5.98
CA TRP A 10 9.20 0.61 5.46
C TRP A 10 9.65 0.80 4.00
N PRO A 11 10.81 0.26 3.57
CA PRO A 11 11.19 0.28 2.16
C PRO A 11 10.20 -0.47 1.27
N ALA A 12 9.60 -1.56 1.77
CA ALA A 12 8.59 -2.31 1.02
C ALA A 12 7.30 -1.49 0.82
N ILE A 13 6.90 -0.68 1.81
CA ILE A 13 5.74 0.23 1.69
C ILE A 13 6.01 1.30 0.63
N ILE A 14 7.15 1.99 0.73
CA ILE A 14 7.53 3.04 -0.23
C ILE A 14 7.64 2.44 -1.62
N ALA A 15 8.32 1.29 -1.76
CA ALA A 15 8.44 0.58 -3.03
C ALA A 15 7.06 0.20 -3.59
N SER A 16 6.14 -0.31 -2.75
CA SER A 16 4.78 -0.65 -3.18
C SER A 16 4.01 0.56 -3.69
N LEU A 17 4.16 1.73 -3.04
CA LEU A 17 3.48 2.96 -3.41
C LEU A 17 4.02 3.51 -4.74
N ILE A 18 5.36 3.50 -4.91
CA ILE A 18 6.01 3.88 -6.15
C ILE A 18 5.60 2.94 -7.29
N LEU A 19 5.66 1.61 -7.08
CA LEU A 19 5.25 0.62 -8.08
C LEU A 19 3.80 0.82 -8.51
N ALA A 20 2.89 1.02 -7.55
CA ALA A 20 1.49 1.22 -7.85
C ALA A 20 1.26 2.54 -8.60
N GLY A 21 1.91 3.64 -8.20
CA GLY A 21 1.85 4.92 -8.92
C GLY A 21 2.39 4.82 -10.35
N VAL A 22 3.55 4.20 -10.54
CA VAL A 22 4.13 3.93 -11.87
C VAL A 22 3.18 3.07 -12.69
N GLY A 23 2.63 2.00 -12.11
CA GLY A 23 1.69 1.09 -12.75
C GLY A 23 0.42 1.77 -13.25
N ILE A 24 -0.13 2.70 -12.46
CA ILE A 24 -1.28 3.52 -12.86
C ILE A 24 -0.89 4.45 -14.00
N PHE A 25 0.26 5.13 -13.90
CA PHE A 25 0.74 6.09 -14.90
C PHE A 25 0.97 5.46 -16.28
N ILE A 26 1.59 4.27 -16.33
CA ILE A 26 1.88 3.55 -17.58
C ILE A 26 0.77 2.55 -17.98
N TYR A 27 -0.37 2.56 -17.29
CA TYR A 27 -1.51 1.66 -17.51
C TYR A 27 -1.15 0.16 -17.51
N ARG A 28 -0.20 -0.26 -16.67
CA ARG A 28 0.26 -1.66 -16.57
C ARG A 28 -0.20 -2.27 -15.25
N PRO A 29 -1.24 -3.13 -15.25
CA PRO A 29 -1.79 -3.71 -14.02
C PRO A 29 -0.81 -4.61 -13.27
N ALA A 30 0.18 -5.19 -13.97
CA ALA A 30 1.21 -6.03 -13.37
C ALA A 30 1.98 -5.34 -12.24
N TYR A 31 2.22 -4.02 -12.34
CA TYR A 31 2.91 -3.26 -11.30
C TYR A 31 2.05 -3.09 -10.03
N LEU A 32 0.73 -2.99 -10.18
CA LEU A 32 -0.19 -2.95 -9.03
C LEU A 32 -0.28 -4.33 -8.36
N ILE A 33 -0.18 -5.42 -9.12
CA ILE A 33 -0.10 -6.77 -8.56
C ILE A 33 1.20 -6.95 -7.77
N ALA A 34 2.33 -6.50 -8.31
CA ALA A 34 3.61 -6.52 -7.60
C ALA A 34 3.57 -5.64 -6.33
N ALA A 35 2.98 -4.45 -6.42
CA ALA A 35 2.71 -3.60 -5.26
C ALA A 35 1.81 -4.29 -4.23
N CYS A 36 0.82 -5.07 -4.65
CA CYS A 36 -0.07 -5.83 -3.77
C CYS A 36 0.70 -6.89 -2.98
N VAL A 37 1.61 -7.61 -3.64
CA VAL A 37 2.46 -8.61 -2.97
C VAL A 37 3.38 -7.94 -1.95
N LEU A 38 4.01 -6.81 -2.31
CA LEU A 38 4.83 -6.02 -1.38
C LEU A 38 4.00 -5.49 -0.20
N SER A 39 2.76 -5.08 -0.46
CA SER A 39 1.82 -4.57 0.54
C SER A 39 1.39 -5.65 1.53
N LEU A 40 1.38 -6.94 1.18
CA LEU A 40 0.98 -8.02 2.11
C LEU A 40 1.83 -8.06 3.38
N GLY A 41 3.15 -7.85 3.27
CA GLY A 41 4.02 -7.78 4.45
C GLY A 41 3.60 -6.65 5.40
N PHE A 42 3.23 -5.50 4.83
CA PHE A 42 2.76 -4.35 5.60
C PHE A 42 1.32 -4.52 6.12
N ALA A 43 0.44 -5.15 5.35
CA ALA A 43 -0.90 -5.51 5.74
C ALA A 43 -0.89 -6.40 6.99
N LEU A 44 -0.04 -7.43 7.01
CA LEU A 44 0.15 -8.28 8.19
C LEU A 44 0.63 -7.48 9.39
N TYR A 45 1.59 -6.57 9.19
CA TYR A 45 2.04 -5.65 10.24
C TYR A 45 0.89 -4.80 10.80
N LEU A 46 0.08 -4.18 9.95
CA LEU A 46 -1.10 -3.39 10.34
C LEU A 46 -2.13 -4.20 11.13
N THR A 47 -2.35 -5.47 10.77
CA THR A 47 -3.30 -6.34 11.48
C THR A 47 -2.83 -6.75 12.87
N LEU A 48 -1.52 -6.71 13.14
CA LEU A 48 -0.94 -6.97 14.45
C LEU A 48 -1.05 -5.77 15.39
N LEU A 49 -1.38 -4.57 14.88
CA LEU A 49 -1.57 -3.39 15.74
C LEU A 49 -2.84 -3.52 16.59
N PRO A 50 -2.83 -2.97 17.83
CA PRO A 50 -3.96 -3.06 18.75
C PRO A 50 -5.17 -2.21 18.34
N ILE A 51 -5.06 -1.41 17.28
CA ILE A 51 -6.11 -0.48 16.83
C ILE A 51 -7.02 -1.16 15.80
N PRO A 52 -8.35 -1.25 16.04
CA PRO A 52 -9.27 -1.99 15.18
C PRO A 52 -9.37 -1.43 13.75
N ALA A 53 -9.24 -0.12 13.58
CA ALA A 53 -9.20 0.52 12.26
C ALA A 53 -8.03 0.01 11.40
N PHE A 54 -6.85 -0.20 11.99
CA PHE A 54 -5.67 -0.71 11.27
C PHE A 54 -5.80 -2.19 10.90
N LYS A 55 -6.54 -2.99 11.67
CA LYS A 55 -6.86 -4.37 11.29
C LYS A 55 -7.69 -4.44 10.02
N LEU A 56 -8.72 -3.59 9.94
CA LEU A 56 -9.56 -3.51 8.75
C LEU A 56 -8.77 -2.99 7.54
N LEU A 57 -7.99 -1.92 7.74
CA LEU A 57 -7.17 -1.33 6.68
C LEU A 57 -6.07 -2.28 6.19
N GLY A 58 -5.46 -3.08 7.07
CA GLY A 58 -4.49 -4.10 6.69
C GLY A 58 -5.08 -5.10 5.70
N LEU A 59 -6.33 -5.53 5.89
CA LEU A 59 -7.00 -6.45 4.96
C LEU A 59 -7.44 -5.74 3.66
N LEU A 60 -7.92 -4.50 3.77
CA LEU A 60 -8.47 -3.73 2.65
C LEU A 60 -7.39 -3.21 1.70
N LEU A 61 -6.18 -2.91 2.18
CA LEU A 61 -5.07 -2.39 1.38
C LEU A 61 -4.71 -3.26 0.16
N PRO A 62 -4.42 -4.56 0.33
CA PRO A 62 -4.18 -5.45 -0.80
C PRO A 62 -5.40 -5.51 -1.74
N LEU A 63 -6.61 -5.53 -1.19
CA LEU A 63 -7.84 -5.50 -2.00
C LEU A 63 -7.95 -4.22 -2.84
N PHE A 64 -7.60 -3.06 -2.29
CA PHE A 64 -7.63 -1.79 -3.01
C PHE A 64 -6.59 -1.75 -4.13
N LEU A 65 -5.38 -2.29 -3.91
CA LEU A 65 -4.39 -2.43 -4.97
C LEU A 65 -4.84 -3.40 -6.07
N LEU A 66 -5.47 -4.51 -5.70
CA LEU A 66 -6.03 -5.46 -6.64
C LEU A 66 -7.18 -4.85 -7.46
N GLY A 67 -8.08 -4.11 -6.79
CA GLY A 67 -9.13 -3.33 -7.43
C GLY A 67 -8.58 -2.24 -8.35
N GLY A 68 -7.48 -1.59 -7.94
CA GLY A 68 -6.73 -0.66 -8.76
C GLY A 68 -6.16 -1.33 -10.01
N ALA A 69 -5.63 -2.54 -9.88
CA ALA A 69 -5.12 -3.31 -11.03
C ALA A 69 -6.25 -3.61 -12.03
N LEU A 70 -7.44 -3.97 -11.55
CA LEU A 70 -8.61 -4.18 -12.39
C LEU A 70 -9.08 -2.87 -13.07
N ALA A 71 -9.08 -1.75 -12.35
CA ALA A 71 -9.42 -0.44 -12.89
C ALA A 71 -8.43 0.02 -13.97
N VAL A 72 -7.12 -0.18 -13.74
CA VAL A 72 -6.07 0.08 -14.74
C VAL A 72 -6.25 -0.82 -15.96
N HIS A 73 -6.58 -2.10 -15.77
CA HIS A 73 -6.85 -3.02 -16.87
C HIS A 73 -8.05 -2.57 -17.73
N ARG A 74 -9.06 -1.95 -17.12
CA ARG A 74 -10.20 -1.32 -17.82
C ARG A 74 -9.91 0.09 -18.35
N ARG A 75 -8.67 0.58 -18.27
CA ARG A 75 -8.23 1.94 -18.62
C ARG A 75 -8.94 3.06 -17.84
N ILE A 76 -9.45 2.76 -16.64
CA ILE A 76 -10.10 3.73 -15.75
C ILE A 76 -9.10 4.18 -14.68
N ALA A 77 -8.10 4.96 -15.08
CA ALA A 77 -6.99 5.35 -14.18
C ALA A 77 -7.44 6.20 -12.99
N TRP A 78 -8.51 6.99 -13.12
CA TRP A 78 -9.00 7.83 -12.02
C TRP A 78 -9.47 6.99 -10.82
N VAL A 79 -10.12 5.84 -11.06
CA VAL A 79 -10.54 4.92 -10.00
C VAL A 79 -9.32 4.28 -9.34
N ALA A 80 -8.31 3.95 -10.13
CA ALA A 80 -7.06 3.39 -9.59
C ALA A 80 -6.34 4.39 -8.69
N TRP A 81 -6.32 5.67 -9.05
CA TRP A 81 -5.80 6.75 -8.18
C TRP A 81 -6.61 6.89 -6.90
N LEU A 82 -7.94 6.82 -6.97
CA LEU A 82 -8.81 6.86 -5.80
C LEU A 82 -8.53 5.70 -4.85
N LEU A 83 -8.35 4.49 -5.39
CA LEU A 83 -8.02 3.28 -4.62
C LEU A 83 -6.60 3.29 -4.05
N LEU A 84 -5.70 4.10 -4.60
CA LEU A 84 -4.35 4.30 -4.07
C LEU A 84 -4.32 5.21 -2.83
N LEU A 85 -5.30 6.12 -2.69
CA LEU A 85 -5.32 7.11 -1.61
C LEU A 85 -5.25 6.52 -0.19
N PRO A 86 -6.01 5.45 0.16
CA PRO A 86 -5.91 4.85 1.49
C PRO A 86 -4.49 4.37 1.80
N GLN A 87 -3.80 3.80 0.82
CA GLN A 87 -2.41 3.37 0.97
C GLN A 87 -1.45 4.53 1.14
N ALA A 88 -1.61 5.58 0.33
CA ALA A 88 -0.80 6.79 0.46
C ALA A 88 -1.00 7.46 1.82
N ALA A 89 -2.25 7.57 2.30
CA ALA A 89 -2.58 8.17 3.58
C ALA A 89 -1.96 7.42 4.76
N ILE A 90 -2.04 6.08 4.76
CA ILE A 90 -1.42 5.25 5.79
C ILE A 90 0.11 5.37 5.73
N THR A 91 0.68 5.29 4.52
CA THR A 91 2.13 5.44 4.32
C THR A 91 2.62 6.78 4.86
N LEU A 92 1.87 7.86 4.61
CA LEU A 92 2.20 9.20 5.09
C LEU A 92 2.05 9.32 6.62
N HIS A 93 1.01 8.75 7.20
CA HIS A 93 0.78 8.77 8.65
C HIS A 93 1.93 8.07 9.41
N PHE A 94 2.31 6.86 8.99
CA PHE A 94 3.47 6.16 9.54
C PHE A 94 4.79 6.85 9.17
N GLY A 95 4.84 7.45 7.97
CA GLY A 95 5.88 8.34 7.47
C GLY A 95 6.29 9.41 8.47
N ILE A 96 5.31 10.25 8.82
CA ILE A 96 5.45 11.38 9.74
C ILE A 96 5.72 10.88 11.17
N GLY A 97 5.04 9.81 11.60
CA GLY A 97 5.25 9.24 12.93
C GLY A 97 6.71 8.80 13.17
N MET A 98 7.38 8.26 12.16
CA MET A 98 8.79 7.86 12.26
C MET A 98 9.76 9.05 12.21
N LEU A 99 9.42 10.13 11.49
CA LEU A 99 10.23 11.36 11.46
C LEU A 99 10.16 12.16 12.78
N MET A 100 9.07 12.00 13.54
CA MET A 100 8.84 12.69 14.81
C MET A 100 9.34 11.91 16.04
N GLN A 101 9.83 10.69 15.85
CA GLN A 101 10.45 9.83 16.89
C GLN A 101 11.96 9.97 16.89
#